data_AF-A0A352QSJ7-F1
#
_entry.id   AF-A0A352QSJ7-F1
#
_cell.length_a   1.000
_cell.length_b   1.000
_cell.length_c   1.000
_cell.angle_alpha   90.00
_cell.angle_beta   90.00
_cell.angle_gamma   90.00
#
_symmetry.space_group_name_H-M   'P 1'
#
loop_
_entity.id
_entity.type
_entity.pdbx_description
1 polymer ?
#
loop_
_entity_poly.entity_id
_entity_poly.type
_entity_poly.pdbx_seq_one_letter_code
_entity_poly.pdbx_strand_id
1 'polypeptide(L)'
;PLRYAPATAAAPAGGPELAFLKLRYKQPGNERSVLMERPITRRELQAQAPESLRFAAAVAAYADLLRGGRNMKGFGWDQVEALARDARGDDPWGYRGEFLRLVSQARSLSAAATPAQVNEE
;
A
#
# COMPACT_ATOMS: atom_id res chain seq x y z
N PRO A 1 -26.61 -19.98 -4.11
CA PRO A 1 -26.95 -18.62 -3.65
C PRO A 1 -25.69 -17.76 -3.41
N LEU A 2 -25.63 -16.56 -4.01
CA LEU A 2 -24.53 -15.62 -3.82
C LEU A 2 -24.64 -15.01 -2.41
N ARG A 3 -23.61 -15.22 -1.57
CA ARG A 3 -23.60 -14.77 -0.17
C ARG A 3 -23.69 -13.24 0.01
N TYR A 4 -23.32 -12.49 -1.04
CA TYR A 4 -23.37 -11.03 -1.10
C TYR A 4 -24.19 -10.50 -2.29
N ALA A 5 -25.04 -11.33 -2.91
CA ALA A 5 -26.09 -10.76 -3.75
C ALA A 5 -26.99 -9.87 -2.88
N PRO A 6 -27.57 -8.80 -3.43
CA PRO A 6 -28.53 -7.99 -2.68
C PRO A 6 -29.67 -8.91 -2.22
N ALA A 7 -29.66 -9.25 -0.94
CA ALA A 7 -30.77 -9.93 -0.30
C ALA A 7 -31.83 -8.86 0.02
N THR A 8 -33.10 -9.19 -0.21
CA THR A 8 -34.28 -8.34 0.03
C THR A 8 -34.49 -7.97 1.51
N ALA A 9 -33.55 -8.27 2.40
CA ALA A 9 -33.46 -7.68 3.72
C ALA A 9 -31.97 -7.62 4.09
N ALA A 10 -31.47 -6.40 4.35
CA ALA A 10 -30.11 -6.20 4.81
C ALA A 10 -29.90 -6.99 6.11
N ALA A 11 -28.95 -7.93 6.10
CA ALA A 11 -28.41 -8.47 7.34
C ALA A 11 -27.96 -7.31 8.23
N PRO A 12 -28.15 -7.37 9.56
CA PRO A 12 -27.90 -6.25 10.45
C PRO A 12 -26.49 -5.68 10.20
N ALA A 13 -26.43 -4.39 9.88
CA ALA A 13 -25.18 -3.65 9.73
C ALA A 13 -24.47 -3.66 11.09
N GLY A 14 -23.43 -4.50 11.23
CA GLY A 14 -22.72 -4.66 12.50
C GLY A 14 -22.23 -6.06 12.84
N GLY A 15 -22.40 -7.06 11.96
CA GLY A 15 -21.84 -8.40 12.16
C GLY A 15 -20.31 -8.40 12.39
N PRO A 16 -19.78 -9.45 13.07
CA PRO A 16 -18.35 -9.58 13.33
C PRO A 16 -17.53 -9.89 12.06
N GLU A 17 -18.17 -10.27 10.95
CA GLU A 17 -17.53 -10.52 9.67
C GLU A 17 -17.45 -9.23 8.82
N LEU A 18 -16.29 -8.99 8.22
CA LEU A 18 -16.02 -7.86 7.33
C LEU A 18 -16.05 -8.26 5.85
N ALA A 19 -15.54 -9.44 5.53
CA ALA A 19 -15.47 -9.98 4.17
C ALA A 19 -15.30 -11.51 4.20
N PHE A 20 -15.48 -12.17 3.07
CA PHE A 20 -15.19 -13.61 2.91
C PHE A 20 -14.22 -13.82 1.75
N LEU A 21 -13.05 -14.36 2.06
CA LEU A 21 -12.00 -14.68 1.11
C LEU A 21 -12.28 -16.04 0.46
N LYS A 22 -12.27 -16.07 -0.87
CA LYS A 22 -12.25 -17.30 -1.68
C LYS A 22 -11.09 -17.21 -2.67
N LEU A 23 -9.98 -17.86 -2.36
CA LEU A 23 -8.78 -17.84 -3.19
C LEU A 23 -8.44 -19.25 -3.64
N ARG A 24 -8.32 -19.47 -4.95
CA ARG A 24 -7.63 -20.66 -5.47
C ARG A 24 -6.20 -20.30 -5.80
N TYR A 25 -5.25 -21.06 -5.27
CA TYR A 25 -3.84 -20.87 -5.57
C TYR A 25 -3.16 -22.21 -5.82
N LYS A 26 -2.02 -22.15 -6.51
CA LYS A 26 -1.20 -23.31 -6.89
C LYS A 26 0.19 -23.06 -6.33
N GLN A 27 0.71 -24.01 -5.57
CA GLN A 27 2.08 -23.93 -5.05
C GLN A 27 3.07 -24.22 -6.19
N PRO A 28 4.28 -23.65 -6.15
CA PRO A 28 5.34 -23.99 -7.10
C PRO A 28 5.58 -25.51 -7.14
N GLY A 29 5.71 -26.09 -8.34
CA GLY A 29 5.97 -27.52 -8.53
C GLY A 29 4.75 -28.45 -8.34
N ASN A 30 3.64 -27.97 -7.79
CA ASN A 30 2.41 -28.75 -7.69
C ASN A 30 1.58 -28.59 -8.96
N GLU A 31 0.83 -29.62 -9.38
CA GLU A 31 -0.07 -29.51 -10.55
C GLU A 31 -1.50 -29.09 -10.18
N ARG A 32 -1.92 -29.43 -8.96
CA ARG A 32 -3.29 -29.21 -8.48
C ARG A 32 -3.40 -27.89 -7.72
N SER A 33 -4.51 -27.17 -7.95
CA SER A 33 -4.84 -25.94 -7.23
C SER A 33 -5.60 -26.24 -5.94
N VAL A 34 -5.25 -25.53 -4.87
CA VAL A 34 -5.90 -25.59 -3.56
C VAL A 34 -6.89 -24.44 -3.45
N LEU A 35 -8.09 -24.72 -2.90
CA LEU A 35 -9.08 -23.70 -2.57
C LEU A 35 -8.93 -23.31 -1.09
N MET A 36 -8.76 -22.01 -0.83
CA MET A 36 -8.77 -21.41 0.49
C MET A 36 -10.05 -20.58 0.64
N GLU A 37 -10.84 -20.91 1.66
CA GLU A 37 -12.06 -20.18 2.02
C GLU A 37 -11.97 -19.75 3.48
N ARG A 38 -12.14 -18.45 3.73
CA ARG A 38 -11.99 -17.92 5.09
C ARG A 38 -12.77 -16.62 5.29
N PRO A 39 -13.63 -16.53 6.33
CA PRO A 39 -14.18 -15.24 6.75
C PRO A 39 -13.06 -14.37 7.35
N ILE A 40 -13.11 -13.07 7.05
CA ILE A 40 -12.26 -12.04 7.66
C ILE A 40 -13.11 -11.36 8.70
N THR A 41 -12.74 -11.47 9.97
CA THR A 41 -13.52 -10.93 11.08
C THR A 41 -12.90 -9.67 11.67
N ARG A 42 -13.72 -8.86 12.35
CA ARG A 42 -13.28 -7.66 13.08
C ARG A 42 -12.23 -7.94 14.15
N ARG A 43 -12.22 -9.16 14.72
CA ARG A 43 -11.23 -9.56 15.72
C ARG A 43 -9.82 -9.72 15.14
N GLU A 44 -9.71 -9.88 13.83
CA GLU A 44 -8.44 -10.01 13.12
C GLU A 44 -7.89 -8.66 12.65
N LEU A 45 -8.64 -7.56 12.83
CA LEU A 45 -8.15 -6.23 12.54
C LEU A 45 -6.97 -5.92 13.45
N GLN A 46 -5.84 -5.61 12.84
CA GLN A 46 -4.70 -5.04 13.52
C GLN A 46 -4.74 -3.53 13.36
N ALA A 47 -4.44 -2.80 14.44
CA ALA A 47 -4.40 -1.34 14.41
C ALA A 47 -3.34 -0.82 13.42
N GLN A 48 -2.26 -1.60 13.22
CA GLN A 48 -1.20 -1.28 12.29
C GLN A 48 -0.94 -2.46 11.36
N ALA A 49 -0.71 -2.15 10.08
CA ALA A 49 -0.31 -3.14 9.10
C ALA A 49 1.11 -3.66 9.39
N PRO A 50 1.43 -4.90 8.96
CA PRO A 50 2.79 -5.44 9.01
C PRO A 50 3.78 -4.47 8.37
N GLU A 51 4.99 -4.44 8.92
CA GLU A 51 6.05 -3.55 8.46
C GLU A 51 6.33 -3.68 6.96
N SER A 52 6.41 -4.91 6.44
CA SER A 52 6.63 -5.16 5.01
C SER A 52 5.54 -4.54 4.14
N LEU A 53 4.28 -4.56 4.60
CA LEU A 53 3.16 -3.97 3.87
C LEU A 53 3.21 -2.43 3.93
N ARG A 54 3.53 -1.86 5.09
CA ARG A 54 3.72 -0.40 5.23
C ARG A 54 4.86 0.11 4.35
N PHE A 55 5.97 -0.62 4.31
CA PHE A 55 7.11 -0.27 3.48
C PHE A 55 6.79 -0.39 1.98
N ALA A 56 6.12 -1.47 1.56
CA ALA A 56 5.66 -1.63 0.18
C ALA A 56 4.69 -0.50 -0.22
N ALA A 57 3.81 -0.05 0.69
CA ALA A 57 2.95 1.10 0.45
C ALA A 57 3.75 2.40 0.27
N ALA A 58 4.82 2.62 1.04
CA ALA A 58 5.72 3.76 0.85
C ALA A 58 6.41 3.73 -0.52
N VAL A 59 6.86 2.56 -0.98
CA VAL A 59 7.44 2.38 -2.32
C VAL A 59 6.41 2.68 -3.42
N ALA A 60 5.18 2.21 -3.27
CA ALA A 60 4.10 2.50 -4.23
C ALA A 60 3.78 4.00 -4.29
N ALA A 61 3.71 4.67 -3.13
CA ALA A 61 3.48 6.11 -3.05
C ALA A 61 4.64 6.92 -3.62
N TYR A 62 5.89 6.51 -3.38
CA TYR A 62 7.08 7.09 -4.03
C TYR A 62 6.96 7.03 -5.56
N ALA A 63 6.56 5.86 -6.11
CA ALA A 63 6.37 5.70 -7.54
C ALA A 63 5.23 6.57 -8.10
N ASP A 64 4.15 6.78 -7.33
CA ASP A 64 3.08 7.70 -7.74
C ASP A 64 3.58 9.15 -7.81
N LEU A 65 4.32 9.59 -6.79
CA LEU A 65 4.87 10.95 -6.74
C LEU A 65 5.84 11.22 -7.89
N LEU A 66 6.70 10.26 -8.24
CA LEU A 66 7.55 10.36 -9.43
C LEU A 66 6.76 10.50 -10.75
N ARG A 67 5.52 10.01 -10.79
CA ARG A 67 4.61 10.14 -11.95
C ARG A 67 3.66 11.34 -11.84
N GLY A 68 3.93 12.27 -10.92
CA GLY A 68 3.16 13.49 -10.73
C GLY A 68 2.09 13.43 -9.62
N GLY A 69 2.03 12.35 -8.83
CA GLY A 69 1.32 12.32 -7.53
C GLY A 69 -0.20 12.50 -7.62
N ARG A 70 -0.85 12.00 -8.68
CA ARG A 70 -2.26 12.27 -8.95
C ARG A 70 -3.23 11.32 -8.23
N ASN A 71 -2.75 10.19 -7.73
CA ASN A 71 -3.62 9.15 -7.20
C ASN A 71 -3.86 9.30 -5.69
N MET A 72 -2.99 10.03 -4.98
CA MET A 72 -3.03 10.13 -3.51
C MET A 72 -3.08 11.60 -3.06
N LYS A 73 -4.31 12.13 -2.90
CA LYS A 73 -4.50 13.52 -2.44
C LYS A 73 -3.94 13.71 -1.02
N GLY A 74 -3.12 14.73 -0.84
CA GLY A 74 -2.53 15.08 0.46
C GLY A 74 -1.42 14.14 0.95
N PHE A 75 -0.99 13.19 0.11
CA PHE A 75 0.12 12.29 0.43
C PHE A 75 1.34 12.67 -0.42
N GLY A 76 2.26 13.43 0.17
CA GLY A 76 3.46 13.95 -0.47
C GLY A 76 4.74 13.26 -0.03
N TRP A 77 5.87 13.85 -0.41
CA TRP A 77 7.21 13.32 -0.13
C TRP A 77 7.48 13.13 1.36
N ASP A 78 7.00 14.03 2.22
CA ASP A 78 7.14 13.93 3.67
C ASP A 78 6.43 12.70 4.24
N GLN A 79 5.23 12.41 3.75
CA GLN A 79 4.46 11.23 4.19
C GLN A 79 5.11 9.93 3.70
N VAL A 80 5.65 9.92 2.48
CA VAL A 80 6.43 8.77 1.96
C VAL A 80 7.66 8.52 2.83
N GLU A 81 8.44 9.56 3.13
CA GLU A 81 9.66 9.46 3.93
C GLU A 81 9.36 8.98 5.35
N ALA A 82 8.33 9.54 5.99
CA ALA A 82 7.89 9.14 7.32
C ALA A 82 7.44 7.68 7.36
N LEU A 83 6.59 7.25 6.40
CA LEU A 83 6.09 5.88 6.34
C LEU A 83 7.21 4.88 6.06
N ALA A 84 8.13 5.20 5.14
CA ALA A 84 9.28 4.36 4.83
C ALA A 84 10.24 4.21 6.02
N ARG A 85 10.45 5.29 6.78
CA ARG A 85 11.33 5.30 7.96
C ARG A 85 10.72 4.49 9.11
N ASP A 86 9.43 4.71 9.39
CA ASP A 86 8.65 3.96 10.39
C ASP A 86 8.53 2.47 10.04
N ALA A 87 8.61 2.13 8.75
CA ALA A 87 8.55 0.76 8.24
C ALA A 87 9.91 0.21 7.78
N ARG A 88 11.04 0.82 8.18
CA ARG A 88 12.37 0.37 7.74
C ARG A 88 12.69 -1.02 8.27
N GLY A 89 12.41 -1.25 9.55
CA GLY A 89 12.71 -2.52 10.23
C GLY A 89 14.18 -2.91 10.19
N ASP A 90 14.40 -4.22 10.27
CA ASP A 90 15.70 -4.85 10.04
C ASP A 90 16.07 -4.74 8.57
N ASP A 91 17.25 -4.18 8.31
CA ASP A 91 17.76 -3.97 6.95
C ASP A 91 19.19 -4.52 6.81
N PRO A 92 19.37 -5.85 6.85
CA PRO A 92 20.71 -6.47 6.88
C PRO A 92 21.55 -6.16 5.64
N TRP A 93 20.89 -5.88 4.51
CA TRP A 93 21.53 -5.58 3.23
C TRP A 93 21.51 -4.10 2.86
N GLY A 94 20.93 -3.24 3.71
CA GLY A 94 20.90 -1.78 3.49
C GLY A 94 19.92 -1.27 2.43
N TYR A 95 19.15 -2.15 1.78
CA TYR A 95 18.27 -1.76 0.66
C TYR A 95 17.17 -0.77 1.08
N ARG A 96 16.63 -0.92 2.29
CA ARG A 96 15.58 -0.03 2.77
C ARG A 96 16.14 1.34 3.17
N GLY A 97 17.37 1.35 3.67
CA GLY A 97 18.16 2.56 3.87
C GLY A 97 18.46 3.30 2.57
N GLU A 98 18.87 2.58 1.51
CA GLU A 98 19.09 3.19 0.19
C GLU A 98 17.79 3.76 -0.39
N PHE A 99 16.67 3.07 -0.23
CA PHE A 99 15.37 3.61 -0.63
C PHE A 99 15.06 4.95 0.05
N LEU A 100 15.33 5.08 1.35
CA LEU A 100 15.15 6.36 2.07
C LEU A 100 16.03 7.48 1.50
N ARG A 101 17.25 7.17 1.03
CA ARG A 101 18.10 8.16 0.34
C ARG A 101 17.49 8.59 -0.99
N LEU A 102 16.95 7.66 -1.77
CA LEU A 102 16.25 7.95 -3.02
C LEU A 102 15.02 8.84 -2.82
N VAL A 103 14.25 8.60 -1.74
CA VAL A 103 13.11 9.46 -1.36
C VAL A 103 13.60 10.88 -1.06
N SER A 104 14.65 11.02 -0.25
CA SER A 104 15.23 12.34 0.09
C SER A 104 15.75 13.09 -1.14
N GLN A 105 16.40 12.39 -2.07
CA GLN A 105 16.89 12.98 -3.31
C GLN A 105 15.73 13.43 -4.21
N ALA A 106 14.75 12.56 -4.43
CA ALA A 106 13.58 12.88 -5.26
C ALA A 106 12.80 14.08 -4.70
N ARG A 107 12.63 14.14 -3.37
CA ARG A 107 12.03 15.30 -2.68
C ARG A 107 12.79 16.59 -2.96
N SER A 108 14.11 16.56 -2.82
CA SER A 108 14.97 17.73 -3.03
C SER A 108 14.90 18.24 -4.47
N LEU A 109 14.97 17.32 -5.44
CA LEU A 109 14.88 17.63 -6.87
C LEU A 109 13.49 18.13 -7.27
N SER A 110 12.42 17.58 -6.68
CA SER A 110 11.05 18.01 -6.95
C SER A 110 10.76 19.41 -6.40
N ALA A 111 11.38 19.80 -5.28
CA ALA A 111 11.27 21.15 -4.74
C ALA A 111 12.04 22.18 -5.59
N ALA A 112 13.17 21.78 -6.17
CA ALA A 112 13.95 22.62 -7.09
C ALA A 112 13.27 22.83 -8.45
N ALA A 113 12.31 21.97 -8.82
CA ALA A 113 11.55 22.07 -10.07
C ALA A 113 10.43 23.13 -10.03
N THR A 114 10.63 24.25 -9.33
CA THR A 114 9.89 25.48 -9.63
C THR A 114 10.31 25.91 -11.02
N PRO A 115 9.40 26.06 -12.00
CA PRO A 115 9.80 26.30 -13.39
C PRO A 115 10.64 27.56 -13.46
N ALA A 116 11.82 27.46 -14.07
CA ALA A 116 12.61 28.61 -14.45
C ALA A 116 11.70 29.57 -15.20
N GLN A 117 11.57 30.81 -14.69
CA GLN A 117 10.86 31.86 -15.41
C GLN A 117 11.62 32.07 -16.72
N VAL A 118 11.00 31.64 -17.81
CA VAL A 118 11.47 31.92 -19.15
C VAL A 118 11.20 33.42 -19.35
N ASN A 119 12.23 34.24 -19.17
CA ASN A 119 12.18 35.63 -19.56
C ASN A 119 12.22 35.65 -21.09
N GLU A 120 11.07 35.87 -21.71
CA GLU A 120 11.00 36.28 -23.12
C GLU A 120 11.29 37.79 -23.16
N GLU A 121 12.44 38.16 -23.72
CA GLU A 121 12.75 39.51 -24.20
C GLU A 121 12.29 39.67 -25.67
#